data_AF-A0A7S1H024-F1
#
_entry.id   AF-A0A7S1H024-F1
#
_cell.length_a   1.000
_cell.length_b   1.000
_cell.length_c   1.000
_cell.angle_alpha   90.00
_cell.angle_beta   90.00
_cell.angle_gamma   90.00
#
_symmetry.space_group_name_H-M   'P 1'
#
loop_
_entity.id
_entity.type
_entity.pdbx_description
1 polymer ?
#
loop_
_entity_poly.entity_id
_entity_poly.type
_entity_poly.pdbx_seq_one_letter_code
_entity_poly.pdbx_strand_id
1 'polypeptide(L)'
;MVGGVITVFARQLVLEDCDAATRAFYEEEYGIIQGGGLDQKQGGRPQSAIVVPPHNGFGKEEDSRQNCISLHPKAPKVNVIRLLENKGKMLRFVGKLEHAVGFDVERVFTITYFLDTDEILIFEPAVKNSGRTGGKFMERCRVRKPQAPDYYTERDLFLGARIVIYARRFVLVDADEFTVKYMEEHSHEFPYSDMSAINRKFSRADASQAATLFRQRDSLGRGALPANAFKECVVRGGLGLNDQEAHTLARSLAQNGLVDYERLLASQAGGGEAPPPPPQGEVTFERSQEQLRAMLYKRGPGGVRGLARAMAHVSRGTGQIDRTDLDTVLGFCGVAMTPDAVNSLFARYDQGQGVVDASAMVQGLRVPLSRAQERAVLAVFETLEDPTFKTGAVEMHEVIKRYQPGRHPRVVSGDMSESEAMRELEDGLEGLEGTVMAKDLVGFYCDVVAGYKLTDDQLTEMLRAMWGISGRR
;
A
#
# COMPACT_ATOMS: atom_id res chain seq x y z
N MET A 1 13.94 -13.43 -80.64
CA MET A 1 13.15 -12.72 -79.63
C MET A 1 13.65 -13.07 -78.25
N VAL A 2 13.49 -12.18 -77.28
CA VAL A 2 13.73 -12.48 -75.85
C VAL A 2 12.90 -13.73 -75.46
N GLY A 3 13.53 -14.69 -74.80
CA GLY A 3 12.99 -16.01 -74.48
C GLY A 3 13.24 -17.11 -75.54
N GLY A 4 13.79 -16.76 -76.70
CA GLY A 4 14.18 -17.73 -77.72
C GLY A 4 15.49 -18.46 -77.40
N VAL A 5 15.66 -19.65 -77.96
CA VAL A 5 16.89 -20.45 -77.85
C VAL A 5 17.66 -20.38 -79.16
N ILE A 6 18.92 -19.94 -79.11
CA ILE A 6 19.82 -19.93 -80.27
C ILE A 6 20.93 -20.95 -80.08
N THR A 7 21.32 -21.63 -81.15
CA THR A 7 22.44 -22.58 -81.11
C THR A 7 23.70 -21.90 -81.62
N VAL A 8 24.69 -21.74 -80.75
CA VAL A 8 25.99 -21.11 -81.07
C VAL A 8 27.09 -22.11 -80.69
N PHE A 9 27.91 -22.52 -81.66
CA PHE A 9 28.97 -23.53 -81.48
C PHE A 9 28.51 -24.78 -80.71
N ALA A 10 27.40 -25.37 -81.15
CA ALA A 10 26.76 -26.55 -80.53
C ALA A 10 26.26 -26.37 -79.08
N ARG A 11 26.20 -25.14 -78.56
CA ARG A 11 25.57 -24.81 -77.27
C ARG A 11 24.25 -24.09 -77.51
N GLN A 12 23.23 -24.50 -76.78
CA GLN A 12 21.93 -23.82 -76.77
C GLN A 12 21.96 -22.69 -75.73
N LEU A 13 21.82 -21.45 -76.19
CA LEU A 13 21.77 -20.26 -75.34
C LEU A 13 20.35 -19.70 -75.38
N VAL A 14 19.77 -19.48 -74.21
CA VAL A 14 18.49 -18.80 -74.06
C VAL A 14 18.76 -17.30 -73.99
N LEU A 15 18.07 -16.52 -74.82
CA LEU A 15 18.16 -15.06 -74.78
C LEU A 15 17.29 -14.55 -73.63
N GLU A 16 17.90 -14.23 -72.49
CA GLU A 16 17.17 -13.85 -71.27
C GLU A 16 16.63 -12.44 -71.31
N ASP A 17 17.40 -11.47 -71.82
CA ASP A 17 16.95 -10.08 -71.98
C ASP A 17 17.75 -9.37 -73.09
N CYS A 18 17.27 -8.20 -73.51
CA CYS A 18 17.99 -7.27 -74.39
C CYS A 18 17.86 -5.83 -73.87
N ASP A 19 18.86 -5.01 -74.18
CA ASP A 19 18.94 -3.61 -73.79
C ASP A 19 17.91 -2.74 -74.51
N ALA A 20 17.64 -1.56 -73.96
CA ALA A 20 16.57 -0.69 -74.44
C ALA A 20 16.75 -0.24 -75.90
N ALA A 21 18.00 -0.01 -76.35
CA ALA A 21 18.27 0.38 -77.73
C ALA A 21 17.95 -0.75 -78.71
N THR A 22 18.35 -1.99 -78.37
CA THR A 22 18.01 -3.18 -79.16
C THR A 22 16.49 -3.41 -79.20
N ARG A 23 15.77 -3.18 -78.11
CA ARG A 23 14.29 -3.29 -78.10
C ARG A 23 13.63 -2.30 -79.07
N ALA A 24 14.03 -1.03 -79.01
CA ALA A 24 13.49 0.02 -79.89
C ALA A 24 13.76 -0.28 -81.38
N PHE A 25 14.96 -0.75 -81.70
CA PHE A 25 15.34 -1.12 -83.07
C PHE A 25 14.44 -2.24 -83.64
N TYR A 26 14.16 -3.29 -82.86
CA TYR A 26 13.29 -4.39 -83.31
C TYR A 26 11.82 -3.96 -83.44
N GLU A 27 11.36 -3.00 -82.64
CA GLU A 27 10.01 -2.43 -82.72
C GLU A 27 9.84 -1.54 -83.96
N GLU A 28 10.82 -0.68 -84.25
CA GLU A 28 10.76 0.29 -85.34
C GLU A 28 10.96 -0.35 -86.73
N GLU A 29 11.99 -1.17 -86.89
CA GLU A 29 12.36 -1.74 -88.21
C GLU A 29 11.58 -3.01 -88.57
N TYR A 30 11.22 -3.83 -87.57
CA TYR A 30 10.61 -5.13 -87.81
C TYR A 30 9.18 -5.23 -87.23
N GLY A 31 8.69 -4.22 -86.52
CA GLY A 31 7.37 -4.25 -85.87
C GLY A 31 7.25 -5.29 -84.76
N ILE A 32 8.37 -5.81 -84.25
CA ILE A 32 8.42 -6.91 -83.28
C ILE A 32 8.71 -6.32 -81.90
N ILE A 33 7.66 -6.26 -81.07
CA ILE A 33 7.78 -5.87 -79.67
C ILE A 33 8.44 -7.03 -78.90
N GLN A 34 9.66 -6.81 -78.41
CA GLN A 34 10.35 -7.78 -77.56
C GLN A 34 9.66 -7.86 -76.19
N GLY A 35 9.47 -9.08 -75.67
CA GLY A 35 8.91 -9.30 -74.33
C GLY A 35 9.81 -8.76 -73.21
N GLY A 36 9.27 -8.64 -71.99
CA GLY A 36 10.06 -8.31 -70.80
C GLY A 36 11.10 -9.41 -70.51
N GLY A 37 12.26 -9.01 -69.97
CA GLY A 37 13.35 -9.93 -69.62
C GLY A 37 12.88 -11.11 -68.75
N LEU A 38 13.41 -12.31 -69.03
CA LEU A 38 13.18 -13.49 -68.23
C LEU A 38 13.82 -13.29 -66.85
N ASP A 39 13.00 -13.06 -65.82
CA ASP A 39 13.46 -12.89 -64.44
C ASP A 39 13.84 -14.26 -63.82
N GLN A 40 14.89 -14.90 -64.35
CA GLN A 40 15.45 -16.14 -63.81
C GLN A 40 16.47 -15.84 -62.70
N LYS A 41 16.07 -15.06 -61.69
CA LYS A 41 16.69 -15.26 -60.37
C LYS A 41 16.13 -16.56 -59.82
N GLN A 42 16.80 -17.69 -60.11
CA GLN A 42 16.58 -18.90 -59.34
C GLN A 42 16.79 -18.53 -57.87
N GLY A 43 15.70 -18.42 -57.11
CA GLY A 43 15.75 -18.15 -55.68
C GLY A 43 16.70 -19.17 -55.06
N GLY A 44 17.80 -18.70 -54.48
CA GLY A 44 18.82 -19.58 -53.91
C GLY A 44 18.14 -20.61 -53.02
N ARG A 45 18.53 -21.89 -53.16
CA ARG A 45 17.98 -22.95 -52.30
C ARG A 45 18.09 -22.48 -50.84
N PRO A 46 17.02 -22.52 -50.04
CA PRO A 46 17.11 -22.13 -48.65
C PRO A 46 18.18 -23.01 -48.00
N GLN A 47 19.20 -22.38 -47.43
CA GLN A 47 20.22 -23.10 -46.67
C GLN A 47 19.51 -23.86 -45.55
N SER A 48 19.74 -25.16 -45.44
CA SER A 48 19.19 -25.96 -44.36
C SER A 48 19.65 -25.38 -43.03
N ALA A 49 18.70 -24.89 -42.22
CA ALA A 49 19.00 -24.37 -40.90
C ALA A 49 19.60 -25.48 -40.03
N ILE A 50 20.70 -25.18 -39.34
CA ILE A 50 21.29 -26.11 -38.36
C ILE A 50 20.27 -26.30 -37.23
N VAL A 51 19.76 -27.51 -37.07
CA VAL A 51 18.90 -27.86 -35.93
C VAL A 51 19.80 -28.14 -34.74
N VAL A 52 19.78 -27.25 -33.75
CA VAL A 52 20.56 -27.40 -32.51
C VAL A 52 19.91 -28.54 -31.69
N PRO A 53 20.69 -29.56 -31.28
CA PRO A 53 20.16 -30.65 -30.46
C PRO A 53 19.79 -30.17 -29.04
N PRO A 54 18.91 -30.89 -28.32
CA PRO A 54 18.59 -30.58 -26.94
C PRO A 54 19.83 -30.53 -26.05
N HIS A 55 19.81 -29.61 -25.08
CA HIS A 55 20.91 -29.42 -24.14
C HIS A 55 21.20 -30.70 -23.33
N ASN A 56 22.48 -31.07 -23.21
CA ASN A 56 22.93 -32.30 -22.54
C ASN A 56 23.03 -32.20 -21.00
N GLY A 57 22.68 -31.06 -20.41
CA GLY A 57 22.64 -30.85 -18.96
C GLY A 57 23.95 -30.35 -18.34
N PHE A 58 25.03 -30.21 -19.12
CA PHE A 58 26.32 -29.69 -18.64
C PHE A 58 26.55 -28.26 -19.13
N GLY A 59 27.06 -27.40 -18.25
CA GLY A 59 27.37 -26.00 -18.58
C GLY A 59 26.14 -25.12 -18.77
N LYS A 60 26.36 -23.91 -19.29
CA LYS A 60 25.30 -22.97 -19.65
C LYS A 60 24.83 -23.29 -21.06
N GLU A 61 23.51 -23.25 -21.28
CA GLU A 61 22.91 -23.57 -22.57
C GLU A 61 23.41 -22.68 -23.72
N GLU A 62 23.66 -21.40 -23.45
CA GLU A 62 24.20 -20.44 -24.43
C GLU A 62 25.61 -20.81 -24.90
N ASP A 63 26.41 -21.35 -23.99
CA ASP A 63 27.79 -21.79 -24.25
C ASP A 63 27.79 -23.14 -24.98
N SER A 64 26.99 -24.10 -24.49
CA SER A 64 26.79 -25.41 -25.12
C SER A 64 26.20 -25.30 -26.52
N ARG A 65 25.33 -24.31 -26.78
CA ARG A 65 24.78 -24.05 -28.11
C ARG A 65 25.87 -23.64 -29.10
N GLN A 66 26.89 -22.91 -28.66
CA GLN A 66 27.96 -22.50 -29.55
C GLN A 66 28.80 -23.69 -30.05
N ASN A 67 28.97 -24.73 -29.22
CA ASN A 67 29.61 -25.98 -29.62
C ASN A 67 28.88 -26.69 -30.78
N CYS A 68 27.57 -26.46 -30.92
CA CYS A 68 26.75 -27.04 -31.99
C CYS A 68 26.76 -26.20 -33.28
N ILE A 69 27.15 -24.92 -33.20
CA ILE A 69 27.11 -23.97 -34.33
C ILE A 69 28.49 -23.87 -35.01
N SER A 70 29.58 -23.98 -34.25
CA SER A 70 30.94 -23.79 -34.74
C SER A 70 31.90 -24.80 -34.12
N LEU A 71 32.81 -25.36 -34.92
CA LEU A 71 33.86 -26.28 -34.48
C LEU A 71 34.77 -25.65 -33.40
N HIS A 72 35.03 -24.35 -33.53
CA HIS A 72 35.72 -23.56 -32.52
C HIS A 72 34.68 -22.69 -31.81
N PRO A 73 34.24 -23.07 -30.60
CA PRO A 73 33.25 -22.30 -29.87
C PRO A 73 33.83 -20.94 -29.49
N LYS A 74 33.03 -19.89 -29.72
CA LYS A 74 33.33 -18.53 -29.31
C LYS A 74 32.49 -18.20 -28.10
N ALA A 75 33.05 -17.50 -27.11
CA ALA A 75 32.27 -17.06 -25.96
C ALA A 75 30.98 -16.34 -26.43
N PRO A 76 29.83 -16.64 -25.82
CA PRO A 76 28.57 -16.00 -26.18
C PRO A 76 28.69 -14.48 -26.00
N LYS A 77 28.22 -13.73 -27.00
CA LYS A 77 28.26 -12.27 -26.96
C LYS A 77 27.27 -11.78 -25.91
N VAL A 78 27.77 -11.08 -24.89
CA VAL A 78 26.93 -10.40 -23.90
C VAL A 78 26.30 -9.18 -24.55
N ASN A 79 25.03 -8.91 -24.25
CA ASN A 79 24.33 -7.70 -24.71
C ASN A 79 24.87 -6.46 -23.98
N VAL A 80 25.99 -5.93 -24.47
CA VAL A 80 26.75 -4.84 -23.83
C VAL A 80 25.89 -3.56 -23.68
N ILE A 81 25.01 -3.29 -24.64
CA ILE A 81 24.08 -2.14 -24.59
C ILE A 81 23.18 -2.25 -23.35
N ARG A 82 22.49 -3.39 -23.19
CA ARG A 82 21.65 -3.67 -22.02
C ARG A 82 22.43 -3.58 -20.72
N LEU A 83 23.64 -4.14 -20.69
CA LEU A 83 24.51 -4.11 -19.51
C LEU A 83 24.90 -2.68 -19.10
N LEU A 84 25.15 -1.79 -20.06
CA LEU A 84 25.54 -0.40 -19.81
C LEU A 84 24.34 0.47 -19.42
N GLU A 85 23.22 0.36 -20.13
CA GLU A 85 22.02 1.18 -19.92
C GLU A 85 21.29 0.85 -18.61
N ASN A 86 21.33 -0.42 -18.20
CA ASN A 86 20.64 -0.92 -17.01
C ASN A 86 21.58 -1.18 -15.83
N LYS A 87 22.84 -0.76 -15.92
CA LYS A 87 23.84 -0.96 -14.86
C LYS A 87 23.35 -0.37 -13.53
N GLY A 88 23.24 -1.24 -12.52
CA GLY A 88 22.81 -0.84 -11.17
C GLY A 88 21.30 -0.60 -11.03
N LYS A 89 20.49 -0.77 -12.08
CA LYS A 89 19.03 -0.76 -11.99
C LYS A 89 18.54 -2.15 -11.60
N MET A 90 17.75 -2.23 -10.54
CA MET A 90 17.18 -3.48 -10.05
C MET A 90 15.73 -3.25 -9.64
N LEU A 91 14.86 -4.19 -9.98
CA LEU A 91 13.47 -4.20 -9.55
C LEU A 91 13.35 -5.03 -8.30
N ARG A 92 12.71 -4.52 -7.26
CA ARG A 92 12.56 -5.17 -5.96
C ARG A 92 11.09 -5.30 -5.60
N PHE A 93 10.70 -6.54 -5.37
CA PHE A 93 9.35 -6.93 -4.98
C PHE A 93 9.36 -7.59 -3.61
N VAL A 94 8.26 -7.43 -2.89
CA VAL A 94 7.93 -8.15 -1.68
C VAL A 94 7.10 -9.37 -2.09
N GLY A 95 7.63 -10.56 -1.83
CA GLY A 95 7.00 -11.83 -2.13
C GLY A 95 6.55 -12.58 -0.89
N LYS A 96 5.46 -13.33 -1.00
CA LYS A 96 5.01 -14.32 -0.01
C LYS A 96 4.83 -15.69 -0.68
N LEU A 97 4.97 -16.75 0.10
CA LEU A 97 4.69 -18.10 -0.39
C LEU A 97 3.18 -18.33 -0.51
N GLU A 98 2.71 -18.79 -1.67
CA GLU A 98 1.28 -18.98 -1.94
C GLU A 98 0.68 -20.11 -1.10
N HIS A 99 1.38 -21.24 -1.02
CA HIS A 99 0.97 -22.43 -0.28
C HIS A 99 1.88 -22.63 0.93
N ALA A 100 2.01 -21.60 1.76
CA ALA A 100 2.72 -21.71 3.01
C ALA A 100 1.89 -22.50 4.04
N VAL A 101 2.56 -23.37 4.80
CA VAL A 101 1.93 -24.15 5.87
C VAL A 101 2.69 -23.89 7.17
N GLY A 102 1.95 -23.74 8.28
CA GLY A 102 2.51 -23.50 9.60
C GLY A 102 3.39 -22.26 9.66
N PHE A 103 4.64 -22.42 10.11
CA PHE A 103 5.60 -21.34 10.31
C PHE A 103 6.08 -20.63 9.03
N ASP A 104 5.73 -21.14 7.83
CA ASP A 104 6.11 -20.49 6.58
C ASP A 104 5.13 -19.37 6.16
N VAL A 105 3.95 -19.26 6.78
CA VAL A 105 2.88 -18.31 6.40
C VAL A 105 3.28 -16.86 6.63
N GLU A 106 4.04 -16.61 7.69
CA GLU A 106 4.49 -15.27 8.08
C GLU A 106 5.74 -14.83 7.32
N ARG A 107 6.35 -15.70 6.51
CA ARG A 107 7.60 -15.41 5.81
C ARG A 107 7.37 -14.43 4.68
N VAL A 108 8.20 -13.40 4.70
CA VAL A 108 8.23 -12.36 3.67
C VAL A 108 9.61 -12.41 3.01
N PHE A 109 9.62 -12.32 1.69
CA PHE A 109 10.83 -12.38 0.89
C PHE A 109 10.98 -11.11 0.08
N THR A 110 12.21 -10.64 -0.05
CA THR A 110 12.59 -9.60 -0.99
C THR A 110 13.13 -10.27 -2.25
N ILE A 111 12.39 -10.16 -3.34
CA ILE A 111 12.72 -10.71 -4.65
C ILE A 111 13.29 -9.57 -5.49
N THR A 112 14.57 -9.67 -5.85
CA THR A 112 15.28 -8.64 -6.62
C THR A 112 15.60 -9.17 -8.02
N TYR A 113 15.15 -8.46 -9.05
CA TYR A 113 15.44 -8.73 -10.45
C TYR A 113 16.46 -7.72 -10.97
N PHE A 114 17.54 -8.22 -11.59
CA PHE A 114 18.60 -7.39 -12.13
C PHE A 114 18.39 -7.17 -13.64
N LEU A 115 18.08 -5.94 -14.03
CA LEU A 115 17.75 -5.56 -15.42
C LEU A 115 18.92 -5.67 -16.39
N ASP A 116 20.14 -5.75 -15.87
CA ASP A 116 21.39 -5.87 -16.62
C ASP A 116 21.68 -7.30 -17.10
N THR A 117 21.19 -8.31 -16.38
CA THR A 117 21.62 -9.72 -16.51
C THR A 117 20.47 -10.72 -16.54
N ASP A 118 19.24 -10.30 -16.26
CA ASP A 118 18.02 -11.13 -16.15
C ASP A 118 18.08 -12.15 -15.02
N GLU A 119 18.84 -11.82 -13.97
CA GLU A 119 19.03 -12.69 -12.81
C GLU A 119 18.09 -12.28 -11.67
N ILE A 120 17.66 -13.28 -10.90
CA ILE A 120 16.81 -13.11 -9.73
C ILE A 120 17.61 -13.48 -8.48
N LEU A 121 17.47 -12.68 -7.43
CA LEU A 121 17.97 -12.92 -6.09
C LEU A 121 16.80 -12.93 -5.12
N ILE A 122 16.74 -13.92 -4.22
CA ILE A 122 15.70 -13.97 -3.18
C ILE A 122 16.39 -13.85 -1.82
N PHE A 123 15.97 -12.86 -1.03
CA PHE A 123 16.47 -12.60 0.29
C PHE A 123 15.33 -12.61 1.30
N GLU A 124 15.51 -13.28 2.43
CA GLU A 124 14.56 -13.27 3.55
C GLU A 124 15.08 -12.31 4.63
N PRO A 125 14.38 -11.19 4.92
CA PRO A 125 14.75 -10.31 6.01
C PRO A 125 14.78 -11.04 7.37
N ALA A 126 15.77 -10.74 8.20
CA ALA A 126 15.87 -11.31 9.54
C ALA A 126 14.85 -10.65 10.48
N VAL A 127 13.94 -11.44 11.05
CA VAL A 127 12.91 -10.98 11.99
C VAL A 127 13.28 -11.43 13.41
N LYS A 128 13.36 -10.49 14.35
CA LYS A 128 13.63 -10.78 15.77
C LYS A 128 12.55 -11.69 16.35
N ASN A 129 12.95 -12.61 17.23
CA ASN A 129 12.04 -13.56 17.90
C ASN A 129 11.28 -14.52 16.97
N SER A 130 11.62 -14.59 15.68
CA SER A 130 11.01 -15.55 14.73
C SER A 130 11.53 -16.98 14.87
N GLY A 131 12.64 -17.17 15.59
CA GLY A 131 13.34 -18.45 15.67
C GLY A 131 14.04 -18.88 14.36
N ARG A 132 14.13 -17.98 13.37
CA ARG A 132 14.69 -18.28 12.03
C ARG A 132 15.88 -17.37 11.72
N THR A 133 16.90 -17.94 11.09
CA THR A 133 18.00 -17.16 10.50
C THR A 133 17.54 -16.62 9.15
N GLY A 134 17.29 -15.31 9.08
CA GLY A 134 17.11 -14.63 7.80
C GLY A 134 18.40 -14.64 6.97
N GLY A 135 18.32 -14.25 5.70
CA GLY A 135 19.48 -14.17 4.83
C GLY A 135 19.16 -14.46 3.36
N LYS A 136 20.21 -14.80 2.61
CA LYS A 136 20.10 -15.16 1.18
C LYS A 136 19.35 -16.49 1.07
N PHE A 137 18.10 -16.43 0.58
CA PHE A 137 17.27 -17.61 0.37
C PHE A 137 17.61 -18.31 -0.96
N MET A 138 17.97 -17.52 -1.97
CA MET A 138 18.46 -18.00 -3.26
C MET A 138 19.55 -17.06 -3.75
N GLU A 139 20.63 -17.61 -4.30
CA GLU A 139 21.69 -16.82 -4.94
C GLU A 139 21.23 -16.24 -6.28
N ARG A 140 21.86 -15.12 -6.67
CA ARG A 140 21.64 -14.44 -7.94
C ARG A 140 21.87 -15.42 -9.09
N CYS A 141 20.80 -15.79 -9.78
CA CYS A 141 20.85 -16.67 -10.94
C CYS A 141 19.64 -16.45 -11.84
N ARG A 142 19.75 -16.85 -13.11
CA ARG A 142 18.60 -16.87 -14.01
C ARG A 142 17.68 -18.04 -13.65
N VAL A 143 16.39 -17.78 -13.58
CA VAL A 143 15.39 -18.78 -13.22
C VAL A 143 14.57 -19.16 -14.44
N ARG A 144 14.46 -20.47 -14.71
CA ARG A 144 13.62 -20.99 -15.80
C ARG A 144 12.16 -21.05 -15.40
N LYS A 145 11.27 -20.84 -16.36
CA LYS A 145 9.84 -21.05 -16.19
C LYS A 145 9.55 -22.55 -16.02
N PRO A 146 8.54 -22.94 -15.22
CA PRO A 146 8.27 -24.35 -14.93
C PRO A 146 7.77 -25.15 -16.15
N GLN A 147 7.10 -24.49 -17.09
CA GLN A 147 6.45 -25.14 -18.25
C GLN A 147 7.09 -24.78 -19.60
N ALA A 148 8.03 -23.83 -19.60
CA ALA A 148 8.67 -23.33 -20.81
C ALA A 148 10.20 -23.38 -20.66
N PRO A 149 10.95 -23.60 -21.75
CA PRO A 149 12.41 -23.55 -21.70
C PRO A 149 12.95 -22.14 -21.40
N ASP A 150 12.08 -21.13 -21.49
CA ASP A 150 12.44 -19.72 -21.33
C ASP A 150 12.69 -19.34 -19.87
N TYR A 151 13.52 -18.31 -19.69
CA TYR A 151 13.78 -17.69 -18.40
C TYR A 151 12.70 -16.67 -18.04
N TYR A 152 12.52 -16.43 -16.74
CA TYR A 152 11.71 -15.30 -16.28
C TYR A 152 12.31 -13.99 -16.76
N THR A 153 11.45 -13.11 -17.27
CA THR A 153 11.80 -11.78 -17.75
C THR A 153 11.13 -10.71 -16.90
N GLU A 154 11.52 -9.45 -17.07
CA GLU A 154 10.89 -8.30 -16.41
C GLU A 154 9.37 -8.23 -16.66
N ARG A 155 8.88 -8.72 -17.80
CA ARG A 155 7.45 -8.71 -18.16
C ARG A 155 6.60 -9.68 -17.34
N ASP A 156 7.24 -10.73 -16.80
CA ASP A 156 6.57 -11.72 -15.96
C ASP A 156 6.43 -11.25 -14.50
N LEU A 157 7.07 -10.12 -14.15
CA LEU A 157 7.15 -9.59 -12.79
C LEU A 157 6.28 -8.35 -12.65
N PHE A 158 5.11 -8.53 -12.04
CA PHE A 158 4.17 -7.47 -11.70
C PHE A 158 3.45 -7.82 -10.39
N LEU A 159 2.87 -6.84 -9.72
CA LEU A 159 2.10 -7.09 -8.49
C LEU A 159 0.93 -8.03 -8.76
N GLY A 160 0.74 -9.00 -7.87
CA GLY A 160 -0.21 -10.11 -8.02
C GLY A 160 0.31 -11.29 -8.85
N ALA A 161 1.47 -11.16 -9.53
CA ALA A 161 2.03 -12.25 -10.31
C ALA A 161 2.45 -13.43 -9.43
N ARG A 162 2.20 -14.64 -9.95
CA ARG A 162 2.59 -15.91 -9.34
C ARG A 162 3.80 -16.48 -10.07
N ILE A 163 4.96 -16.45 -9.43
CA ILE A 163 6.21 -16.99 -10.01
C ILE A 163 6.62 -18.28 -9.31
N VAL A 164 7.05 -19.27 -10.11
CA VAL A 164 7.46 -20.59 -9.61
C VAL A 164 8.96 -20.69 -9.70
N ILE A 165 9.62 -20.73 -8.55
CA ILE A 165 11.08 -20.77 -8.44
C ILE A 165 11.46 -22.01 -7.63
N TYR A 166 12.18 -22.95 -8.25
CA TYR A 166 12.61 -24.22 -7.64
C TYR A 166 11.48 -24.93 -6.87
N ALA A 167 10.36 -25.19 -7.55
CA ALA A 167 9.15 -25.84 -7.03
C ALA A 167 8.41 -25.08 -5.91
N ARG A 168 8.77 -23.83 -5.61
CA ARG A 168 8.05 -22.95 -4.68
C ARG A 168 7.33 -21.86 -5.44
N ARG A 169 6.06 -21.62 -5.07
CA ARG A 169 5.22 -20.56 -5.66
C ARG A 169 5.26 -19.31 -4.80
N PHE A 170 5.72 -18.22 -5.38
CA PHE A 170 5.75 -16.90 -4.77
C PHE A 170 4.69 -16.01 -5.40
N VAL A 171 3.95 -15.28 -4.57
CA VAL A 171 3.06 -14.20 -4.99
C VAL A 171 3.75 -12.89 -4.71
N LEU A 172 3.87 -12.04 -5.73
CA LEU A 172 4.40 -10.68 -5.57
C LEU A 172 3.29 -9.79 -4.99
N VAL A 173 3.46 -9.33 -3.75
CA VAL A 173 2.42 -8.62 -2.99
C VAL A 173 2.64 -7.11 -3.03
N ASP A 174 3.89 -6.68 -2.97
CA ASP A 174 4.24 -5.26 -2.99
C ASP A 174 5.56 -5.02 -3.74
N ALA A 175 5.87 -3.77 -4.04
CA ALA A 175 7.08 -3.37 -4.76
C ALA A 175 7.68 -2.12 -4.13
N ASP A 176 8.99 -1.91 -4.30
CA ASP A 176 9.59 -0.66 -3.86
C ASP A 176 9.22 0.52 -4.78
N GLU A 177 9.33 1.74 -4.26
CA GLU A 177 8.94 2.95 -4.99
C GLU A 177 9.73 3.11 -6.29
N PHE A 178 11.01 2.70 -6.30
CA PHE A 178 11.85 2.73 -7.49
C PHE A 178 11.28 1.82 -8.59
N THR A 179 10.90 0.60 -8.24
CA THR A 179 10.34 -0.41 -9.16
C THR A 179 9.04 0.07 -9.76
N VAL A 180 8.12 0.56 -8.94
CA VAL A 180 6.82 1.06 -9.42
C VAL A 180 7.02 2.24 -10.36
N LYS A 181 7.86 3.21 -9.98
CA LYS A 181 8.17 4.37 -10.83
C LYS A 181 8.83 3.97 -12.14
N TYR A 182 9.79 3.05 -12.09
CA TYR A 182 10.48 2.54 -13.27
C TYR A 182 9.51 1.85 -14.24
N MET A 183 8.60 1.02 -13.71
CA MET A 183 7.59 0.33 -14.51
C MET A 183 6.59 1.31 -15.17
N GLU A 184 6.24 2.40 -14.48
CA GLU A 184 5.36 3.44 -15.04
C GLU A 184 6.06 4.30 -16.10
N GLU A 185 7.35 4.64 -15.91
CA GLU A 185 8.16 5.36 -16.90
C GLU A 185 8.38 4.53 -18.18
N HIS A 186 8.49 3.20 -18.04
CA HIS A 186 8.69 2.26 -19.14
C HIS A 186 7.39 1.52 -19.48
N SER A 187 6.25 2.22 -19.50
CA SER A 187 4.91 1.64 -19.74
C SER A 187 4.79 0.82 -21.04
N HIS A 188 5.62 1.08 -22.05
CA HIS A 188 5.69 0.29 -23.28
C HIS A 188 6.23 -1.14 -23.07
N GLU A 189 7.11 -1.35 -22.08
CA GLU A 189 7.62 -2.66 -21.67
C GLU A 189 6.73 -3.32 -20.61
N PHE A 190 6.06 -2.50 -19.79
CA PHE A 190 5.20 -2.94 -18.68
C PHE A 190 3.72 -2.59 -18.91
N PRO A 191 2.97 -3.43 -19.65
CA PRO A 191 1.59 -3.12 -20.04
C PRO A 191 0.63 -2.96 -18.86
N TYR A 192 0.91 -3.62 -17.73
CA TYR A 192 0.08 -3.52 -16.52
C TYR A 192 0.28 -2.23 -15.72
N SER A 193 1.29 -1.43 -16.07
CA SER A 193 1.57 -0.12 -15.46
C SER A 193 1.22 1.04 -16.41
N ASP A 194 0.65 0.78 -17.59
CA ASP A 194 0.22 1.83 -18.52
C ASP A 194 -1.13 2.41 -18.08
N MET A 195 -1.10 3.66 -17.62
CA MET A 195 -2.30 4.42 -17.22
C MET A 195 -3.35 4.49 -18.32
N SER A 196 -2.92 4.59 -19.59
CA SER A 196 -3.85 4.68 -20.72
C SER A 196 -4.55 3.34 -20.95
N ALA A 197 -3.82 2.23 -20.85
CA ALA A 197 -4.41 0.89 -20.91
C ALA A 197 -5.37 0.62 -19.74
N ILE A 198 -4.99 1.01 -18.52
CA ILE A 198 -5.82 0.88 -17.32
C ILE A 198 -7.14 1.65 -17.49
N ASN A 199 -7.07 2.91 -17.90
CA ASN A 199 -8.26 3.75 -18.10
C ASN A 199 -9.19 3.22 -19.21
N ARG A 200 -8.64 2.58 -20.26
CA ARG A 200 -9.44 1.92 -21.31
C ARG A 200 -10.12 0.64 -20.80
N LYS A 201 -9.46 -0.08 -19.90
CA LYS A 201 -9.95 -1.33 -19.32
C LYS A 201 -11.03 -1.08 -18.27
N PHE A 202 -10.93 0.03 -17.55
CA PHE A 202 -11.91 0.46 -16.57
C PHE A 202 -13.14 1.07 -17.28
N SER A 203 -14.19 0.27 -17.45
CA SER A 203 -15.37 0.69 -18.22
C SER A 203 -16.31 1.60 -17.43
N ARG A 204 -17.26 2.25 -18.12
CA ARG A 204 -18.31 3.05 -17.48
C ARG A 204 -19.24 2.20 -16.59
N ALA A 205 -19.42 0.92 -16.91
CA ALA A 205 -20.18 -0.01 -16.07
C ALA A 205 -19.42 -0.29 -14.77
N ASP A 206 -18.11 -0.53 -14.86
CA ASP A 206 -17.22 -0.73 -13.72
C ASP A 206 -17.20 0.53 -12.83
N ALA A 207 -17.21 1.73 -13.41
CA ALA A 207 -17.27 2.98 -12.67
C ALA A 207 -18.53 3.08 -11.79
N SER A 208 -19.70 2.63 -12.28
CA SER A 208 -20.94 2.66 -11.50
C SER A 208 -20.89 1.71 -10.30
N GLN A 209 -20.37 0.50 -10.48
CA GLN A 209 -20.18 -0.50 -9.43
C GLN A 209 -19.10 -0.03 -8.43
N ALA A 210 -18.01 0.52 -8.93
CA ALA A 210 -16.93 1.10 -8.14
C ALA A 210 -17.44 2.23 -7.25
N ALA A 211 -18.31 3.11 -7.78
CA ALA A 211 -18.90 4.20 -7.01
C ALA A 211 -19.70 3.70 -5.80
N THR A 212 -20.48 2.62 -5.97
CA THR A 212 -21.21 2.01 -4.85
C THR A 212 -20.24 1.41 -3.82
N LEU A 213 -19.23 0.67 -4.27
CA LEU A 213 -18.26 0.02 -3.37
C LEU A 213 -17.41 1.04 -2.60
N PHE A 214 -16.92 2.08 -3.28
CA PHE A 214 -16.10 3.12 -2.65
C PHE A 214 -16.90 3.90 -1.62
N ARG A 215 -18.13 4.31 -1.94
CA ARG A 215 -19.00 5.04 -1.00
C ARG A 215 -19.46 4.19 0.18
N GLN A 216 -19.63 2.88 0.00
CA GLN A 216 -19.90 1.96 1.12
C GLN A 216 -18.70 1.85 2.07
N ARG A 217 -17.47 1.87 1.54
CA ARG A 217 -16.24 1.83 2.37
C ARG A 217 -15.85 3.19 2.94
N ASP A 218 -16.28 4.27 2.32
CA ASP A 218 -16.10 5.64 2.81
C ASP A 218 -17.21 6.03 3.80
N SER A 219 -17.09 5.53 5.04
CA SER A 219 -18.02 5.85 6.12
C SER A 219 -18.07 7.34 6.49
N LEU A 220 -17.07 8.13 6.06
CA LEU A 220 -16.92 9.54 6.38
C LEU A 220 -17.39 10.47 5.25
N GLY A 221 -17.73 9.91 4.08
CA GLY A 221 -18.18 10.66 2.90
C GLY A 221 -17.18 11.70 2.44
N ARG A 222 -15.89 11.39 2.47
CA ARG A 222 -14.79 12.28 2.08
C ARG A 222 -14.54 12.30 0.58
N GLY A 223 -15.01 11.30 -0.17
CA GLY A 223 -14.62 11.11 -1.57
C GLY A 223 -13.22 10.51 -1.73
N ALA A 224 -12.60 10.03 -0.64
CA ALA A 224 -11.26 9.48 -0.65
C ALA A 224 -11.10 8.27 0.28
N LEU A 225 -10.25 7.31 -0.11
CA LEU A 225 -10.01 6.07 0.62
C LEU A 225 -8.51 5.82 0.87
N PRO A 226 -8.12 5.14 1.96
CA PRO A 226 -6.76 4.64 2.11
C PRO A 226 -6.38 3.73 0.94
N ALA A 227 -5.13 3.79 0.47
CA ALA A 227 -4.69 3.04 -0.72
C ALA A 227 -4.97 1.54 -0.65
N ASN A 228 -4.79 0.91 0.53
CA ASN A 228 -5.09 -0.51 0.72
C ASN A 228 -6.59 -0.81 0.57
N ALA A 229 -7.46 0.04 1.14
CA ALA A 229 -8.90 -0.12 1.02
C ALA A 229 -9.37 0.10 -0.43
N PHE A 230 -8.79 1.07 -1.13
CA PHE A 230 -9.05 1.30 -2.55
C PHE A 230 -8.66 0.08 -3.40
N LYS A 231 -7.42 -0.43 -3.24
CA LYS A 231 -6.94 -1.63 -3.95
C LYS A 231 -7.83 -2.84 -3.68
N GLU A 232 -8.23 -3.07 -2.42
CA GLU A 232 -9.17 -4.16 -2.08
C GLU A 232 -10.51 -4.02 -2.81
N CYS A 233 -11.07 -2.80 -2.85
CA CYS A 233 -12.34 -2.56 -3.54
C CYS A 233 -12.22 -2.80 -5.04
N VAL A 234 -11.10 -2.42 -5.64
CA VAL A 234 -10.88 -2.59 -7.08
C VAL A 234 -10.70 -4.06 -7.46
N VAL A 235 -9.83 -4.77 -6.73
CA VAL A 235 -9.47 -6.16 -7.06
C VAL A 235 -10.56 -7.14 -6.62
N ARG A 236 -11.06 -7.03 -5.37
CA ARG A 236 -12.10 -7.94 -4.85
C ARG A 236 -13.51 -7.53 -5.27
N GLY A 237 -13.72 -6.26 -5.62
CA GLY A 237 -14.98 -5.78 -6.15
C GLY A 237 -15.27 -6.20 -7.58
N GLY A 238 -14.34 -6.90 -8.24
CA GLY A 238 -14.54 -7.48 -9.56
C GLY A 238 -14.46 -6.49 -10.71
N LEU A 239 -13.76 -5.36 -10.54
CA LEU A 239 -13.64 -4.30 -11.55
C LEU A 239 -12.66 -4.62 -12.70
N GLY A 240 -12.34 -5.91 -12.88
CA GLY A 240 -11.48 -6.39 -13.97
C GLY A 240 -10.00 -5.98 -13.93
N LEU A 241 -9.58 -5.17 -12.95
CA LEU A 241 -8.19 -4.74 -12.78
C LEU A 241 -7.38 -5.72 -11.93
N ASN A 242 -6.12 -5.95 -12.30
CA ASN A 242 -5.18 -6.75 -11.52
C ASN A 242 -4.53 -5.90 -10.40
N ASP A 243 -3.74 -6.55 -9.53
CA ASP A 243 -3.10 -5.88 -8.39
C ASP A 243 -2.13 -4.75 -8.83
N GLN A 244 -1.40 -4.93 -9.92
CA GLN A 244 -0.50 -3.92 -10.49
C GLN A 244 -1.27 -2.70 -11.03
N GLU A 245 -2.28 -2.94 -11.85
CA GLU A 245 -3.15 -1.93 -12.45
C GLU A 245 -3.88 -1.12 -11.37
N ALA A 246 -4.40 -1.81 -10.35
CA ALA A 246 -5.02 -1.17 -9.19
C ALA A 246 -4.02 -0.35 -8.37
N HIS A 247 -2.77 -0.82 -8.23
CA HIS A 247 -1.72 -0.07 -7.55
C HIS A 247 -1.33 1.19 -8.31
N THR A 248 -1.07 1.09 -9.61
CA THR A 248 -0.73 2.22 -10.48
C THR A 248 -1.87 3.24 -10.52
N LEU A 249 -3.13 2.79 -10.57
CA LEU A 249 -4.30 3.66 -10.49
C LEU A 249 -4.42 4.36 -9.13
N ALA A 250 -4.22 3.62 -8.03
CA ALA A 250 -4.23 4.19 -6.69
C ALA A 250 -3.16 5.29 -6.53
N ARG A 251 -1.97 5.07 -7.11
CA ARG A 251 -0.83 5.99 -7.03
C ARG A 251 -1.08 7.29 -7.78
N SER A 252 -1.71 7.23 -8.96
CA SER A 252 -2.01 8.43 -9.76
C SER A 252 -3.10 9.32 -9.16
N LEU A 253 -3.99 8.71 -8.36
CA LEU A 253 -5.10 9.37 -7.68
C LEU A 253 -4.77 9.72 -6.22
N ALA A 254 -3.59 9.36 -5.73
CA ALA A 254 -3.20 9.60 -4.35
C ALA A 254 -2.86 11.08 -4.10
N GLN A 255 -3.48 11.67 -3.08
CA GLN A 255 -3.13 12.96 -2.50
C GLN A 255 -3.09 12.85 -0.98
N ASN A 256 -1.99 13.28 -0.35
CA ASN A 256 -1.81 13.25 1.11
C ASN A 256 -2.04 11.86 1.76
N GLY A 257 -1.69 10.77 1.04
CA GLY A 257 -1.84 9.39 1.54
C GLY A 257 -3.24 8.80 1.40
N LEU A 258 -4.20 9.53 0.82
CA LEU A 258 -5.54 9.05 0.48
C LEU A 258 -5.74 9.06 -1.03
N VAL A 259 -6.50 8.10 -1.55
CA VAL A 259 -6.83 7.96 -2.96
C VAL A 259 -8.18 8.64 -3.22
N ASP A 260 -8.17 9.71 -4.00
CA ASP A 260 -9.39 10.41 -4.42
C ASP A 260 -10.09 9.59 -5.51
N TYR A 261 -11.15 8.88 -5.12
CA TYR A 261 -11.89 8.03 -6.03
C TYR A 261 -12.97 8.81 -6.80
N GLU A 262 -13.41 9.98 -6.32
CA GLU A 262 -14.39 10.79 -7.06
C GLU A 262 -13.76 11.37 -8.32
N ARG A 263 -12.46 11.71 -8.29
CA ARG A 263 -11.69 12.08 -9.50
C ARG A 263 -11.66 10.97 -10.56
N LEU A 264 -11.58 9.71 -10.14
CA LEU A 264 -11.65 8.55 -11.04
C LEU A 264 -13.04 8.40 -11.66
N LEU A 265 -14.09 8.56 -10.86
CA LEU A 265 -15.46 8.46 -11.34
C LEU A 265 -15.80 9.59 -12.32
N ALA A 266 -15.29 10.81 -12.05
CA ALA A 266 -15.45 11.97 -12.91
C ALA A 266 -14.75 11.80 -14.27
N SER A 267 -13.54 11.24 -14.30
CA SER A 267 -12.79 11.05 -15.55
C SER A 267 -13.48 10.08 -16.53
N GLN A 268 -14.30 9.16 -16.00
CA GLN A 268 -15.03 8.15 -16.77
C GLN A 268 -16.44 8.58 -17.19
N ALA A 269 -16.96 9.67 -16.62
CA ALA A 269 -18.33 10.15 -16.88
C ALA A 269 -18.47 10.95 -18.18
N GLY A 270 -17.36 11.38 -18.80
CA GLY A 270 -17.34 12.06 -20.10
C GLY A 270 -17.98 13.46 -20.09
N GLY A 271 -17.16 14.51 -19.92
CA GLY A 271 -17.46 15.88 -20.39
C GLY A 271 -18.67 16.62 -19.80
N GLY A 272 -19.33 16.10 -18.77
CA GLY A 272 -20.25 16.89 -17.94
C GLY A 272 -19.45 17.61 -16.87
N GLU A 273 -19.65 18.92 -16.74
CA GLU A 273 -19.20 19.71 -15.58
C GLU A 273 -19.39 18.87 -14.31
N ALA A 274 -18.29 18.69 -13.57
CA ALA A 274 -18.31 17.93 -12.33
C ALA A 274 -19.52 18.43 -11.53
N PRO A 275 -20.45 17.56 -11.08
CA PRO A 275 -21.36 18.01 -10.03
C PRO A 275 -20.43 18.59 -8.96
N PRO A 276 -20.66 19.84 -8.52
CA PRO A 276 -19.76 20.51 -7.61
C PRO A 276 -19.45 19.51 -6.50
N PRO A 277 -18.16 19.34 -6.12
CA PRO A 277 -17.80 18.40 -5.07
C PRO A 277 -18.83 18.59 -3.97
N PRO A 278 -19.53 17.52 -3.52
CA PRO A 278 -20.54 17.66 -2.48
C PRO A 278 -19.87 18.53 -1.43
N PRO A 279 -20.45 19.72 -1.12
CA PRO A 279 -19.72 20.84 -0.54
C PRO A 279 -18.82 20.25 0.51
N GLN A 280 -17.49 20.35 0.33
CA GLN A 280 -16.51 19.76 1.22
C GLN A 280 -17.02 20.11 2.61
N GLY A 281 -17.69 19.15 3.26
CA GLY A 281 -18.67 19.52 4.27
C GLY A 281 -17.90 20.35 5.25
N GLU A 282 -18.25 21.65 5.37
CA GLU A 282 -17.38 22.71 5.90
C GLU A 282 -16.48 22.09 6.95
N VAL A 283 -15.15 22.26 6.84
CA VAL A 283 -14.22 21.79 7.87
C VAL A 283 -14.49 22.62 9.13
N THR A 284 -15.60 22.27 9.79
CA THR A 284 -16.05 22.90 11.00
C THR A 284 -15.15 22.39 12.11
N PHE A 285 -14.94 23.27 13.06
CA PHE A 285 -14.24 22.92 14.29
C PHE A 285 -14.85 21.66 14.93
N GLU A 286 -16.19 21.58 15.00
CA GLU A 286 -16.91 20.47 15.60
C GLU A 286 -16.61 19.12 14.93
N ARG A 287 -16.59 19.07 13.59
CA ARG A 287 -16.27 17.84 12.85
C ARG A 287 -14.82 17.44 13.04
N SER A 288 -13.90 18.41 13.05
CA SER A 288 -12.47 18.18 13.27
C SER A 288 -12.20 17.68 14.70
N GLN A 289 -12.89 18.25 15.69
CA GLN A 289 -12.82 17.87 17.09
C GLN A 289 -13.37 16.46 17.34
N GLU A 290 -14.53 16.15 16.75
CA GLU A 290 -15.11 14.80 16.80
C GLU A 290 -14.17 13.76 16.19
N GLN A 291 -13.57 14.10 15.04
CA GLN A 291 -12.61 13.23 14.37
C GLN A 291 -11.38 12.96 15.24
N LEU A 292 -10.76 14.00 15.79
CA LEU A 292 -9.60 13.88 16.70
C LEU A 292 -9.96 13.01 17.90
N ARG A 293 -11.11 13.28 18.52
CA ARG A 293 -11.63 12.53 19.68
C ARG A 293 -11.81 11.06 19.35
N ALA A 294 -12.46 10.74 18.24
CA ALA A 294 -12.68 9.36 17.81
C ALA A 294 -11.38 8.60 17.56
N MET A 295 -10.35 9.26 17.00
CA MET A 295 -9.04 8.63 16.77
C MET A 295 -8.27 8.38 18.06
N LEU A 296 -8.32 9.30 19.02
CA LEU A 296 -7.66 9.14 20.32
C LEU A 296 -8.27 7.98 21.13
N TYR A 297 -9.60 7.91 21.21
CA TYR A 297 -10.28 6.87 21.98
C TYR A 297 -10.36 5.51 21.27
N LYS A 298 -9.97 5.41 19.99
CA LYS A 298 -9.92 4.13 19.26
C LYS A 298 -9.05 3.07 19.96
N ARG A 299 -8.04 3.49 20.71
CA ARG A 299 -7.11 2.61 21.45
C ARG A 299 -7.45 2.46 22.94
N GLY A 300 -8.59 3.00 23.38
CA GLY A 300 -9.04 2.97 24.77
C GLY A 300 -8.99 4.33 25.48
N PRO A 301 -9.27 4.35 26.79
CA PRO A 301 -9.47 5.59 27.55
C PRO A 301 -8.19 6.40 27.78
N GLY A 302 -7.01 5.79 27.61
CA GLY A 302 -5.72 6.49 27.73
C GLY A 302 -5.38 7.45 26.57
N GLY A 303 -6.18 7.51 25.51
CA GLY A 303 -5.86 8.28 24.29
C GLY A 303 -5.66 9.78 24.53
N VAL A 304 -6.64 10.45 25.14
CA VAL A 304 -6.58 11.90 25.43
C VAL A 304 -5.50 12.21 26.48
N ARG A 305 -5.27 11.32 27.43
CA ARG A 305 -4.16 11.44 28.40
C ARG A 305 -2.79 11.31 27.73
N GLY A 306 -2.66 10.39 26.77
CA GLY A 306 -1.46 10.26 25.94
C GLY A 306 -1.17 11.55 25.18
N LEU A 307 -2.20 12.18 24.60
CA LEU A 307 -2.09 13.49 23.97
C LEU A 307 -1.64 14.56 24.97
N ALA A 308 -2.27 14.62 26.15
CA ALA A 308 -1.91 15.59 27.19
C ALA A 308 -0.45 15.46 27.64
N ARG A 309 0.05 14.23 27.85
CA ARG A 309 1.47 13.98 28.18
C ARG A 309 2.41 14.38 27.06
N ALA A 310 2.05 14.10 25.81
CA ALA A 310 2.84 14.51 24.65
C ALA A 310 2.88 16.04 24.51
N MET A 311 1.76 16.73 24.69
CA MET A 311 1.72 18.19 24.71
C MET A 311 2.54 18.77 25.86
N ALA A 312 2.43 18.21 27.07
CA ALA A 312 3.23 18.64 28.22
C ALA A 312 4.73 18.50 27.93
N HIS A 313 5.15 17.39 27.33
CA HIS A 313 6.54 17.14 26.96
C HIS A 313 7.04 18.14 25.89
N VAL A 314 6.24 18.42 24.85
CA VAL A 314 6.61 19.34 23.77
C VAL A 314 6.59 20.80 24.23
N SER A 315 5.66 21.18 25.12
CA SER A 315 5.55 22.56 25.65
C SER A 315 6.73 22.98 26.54
N ARG A 316 7.64 22.06 26.92
CA ARG A 316 8.82 22.34 27.77
C ARG A 316 8.48 23.13 29.06
N GLY A 317 7.27 22.95 29.58
CA GLY A 317 6.79 23.60 30.81
C GLY A 317 6.11 24.96 30.63
N THR A 318 5.99 25.48 29.40
CA THR A 318 5.22 26.72 29.15
C THR A 318 3.70 26.48 29.14
N GLY A 319 3.28 25.23 28.92
CA GLY A 319 1.87 24.87 28.71
C GLY A 319 1.31 25.36 27.37
N GLN A 320 2.12 26.00 26.54
CA GLN A 320 1.75 26.52 25.23
C GLN A 320 2.45 25.72 24.13
N ILE A 321 1.72 25.45 23.04
CA ILE A 321 2.23 24.74 21.87
C ILE A 321 1.91 25.53 20.61
N ASP A 322 2.85 25.55 19.65
CA ASP A 322 2.62 26.15 18.34
C ASP A 322 2.00 25.14 17.35
N ARG A 323 1.77 25.58 16.11
CA ARG A 323 1.15 24.75 15.06
C ARG A 323 2.02 23.56 14.66
N THR A 324 3.34 23.71 14.68
CA THR A 324 4.32 22.67 14.31
C THR A 324 4.46 21.63 15.43
N ASP A 325 4.44 22.12 16.68
CA ASP A 325 4.39 21.30 17.89
C ASP A 325 3.12 20.44 17.90
N LEU A 326 1.97 21.00 17.51
CA LEU A 326 0.72 20.24 17.42
C LEU A 326 0.80 19.10 16.38
N ASP A 327 1.38 19.33 15.20
CA ASP A 327 1.59 18.24 14.22
C ASP A 327 2.49 17.14 14.77
N THR A 328 3.56 17.53 15.46
CA THR A 328 4.51 16.62 16.09
C THR A 328 3.82 15.76 17.15
N VAL A 329 3.01 16.38 18.01
CA VAL A 329 2.22 15.70 19.04
C VAL A 329 1.21 14.73 18.44
N LEU A 330 0.48 15.14 17.40
CA LEU A 330 -0.48 14.26 16.71
C LEU A 330 0.23 13.06 16.07
N GLY A 331 1.41 13.29 15.48
CA GLY A 331 2.29 12.24 14.97
C GLY A 331 2.70 11.23 16.05
N PHE A 332 3.14 11.69 17.22
CA PHE A 332 3.47 10.82 18.36
C PHE A 332 2.27 10.00 18.85
N CYS A 333 1.06 10.57 18.81
CA CYS A 333 -0.16 9.87 19.19
C CYS A 333 -0.64 8.88 18.11
N GLY A 334 0.00 8.86 16.92
CA GLY A 334 -0.41 8.04 15.79
C GLY A 334 -1.72 8.50 15.15
N VAL A 335 -2.01 9.80 15.24
CA VAL A 335 -3.23 10.43 14.75
C VAL A 335 -2.94 11.10 13.40
N ALA A 336 -3.66 10.68 12.36
CA ALA A 336 -3.53 11.25 11.01
C ALA A 336 -4.74 12.14 10.68
N MET A 337 -4.51 13.43 10.53
CA MET A 337 -5.53 14.44 10.18
C MET A 337 -5.09 15.26 8.97
N THR A 338 -6.05 15.83 8.25
CA THR A 338 -5.74 16.77 7.15
C THR A 338 -5.21 18.07 7.73
N PRO A 339 -4.30 18.78 7.02
CA PRO A 339 -3.80 20.08 7.47
C PRO A 339 -4.92 21.07 7.79
N ASP A 340 -5.99 21.09 6.99
CA ASP A 340 -7.15 21.97 7.19
C ASP A 340 -7.92 21.67 8.48
N ALA A 341 -8.05 20.39 8.85
CA ALA A 341 -8.71 20.00 10.09
C ALA A 341 -7.87 20.38 11.31
N VAL A 342 -6.54 20.22 11.24
CA VAL A 342 -5.63 20.66 12.30
C VAL A 342 -5.61 22.19 12.40
N ASN A 343 -5.65 22.90 11.28
CA ASN A 343 -5.76 24.37 11.25
C ASN A 343 -7.08 24.86 11.87
N SER A 344 -8.20 24.20 11.57
CA SER A 344 -9.52 24.51 12.15
C SER A 344 -9.54 24.29 13.66
N LEU A 345 -8.90 23.21 14.14
CA LEU A 345 -8.70 22.98 15.58
C LEU A 345 -7.81 24.06 16.20
N PHE A 346 -6.65 24.34 15.62
CA PHE A 346 -5.69 25.30 16.14
C PHE A 346 -6.30 26.70 16.23
N ALA A 347 -6.96 27.16 15.16
CA ALA A 347 -7.58 28.48 15.09
C ALA A 347 -8.67 28.72 16.15
N ARG A 348 -9.33 27.66 16.66
CA ARG A 348 -10.35 27.80 17.71
C ARG A 348 -9.76 28.10 19.08
N TYR A 349 -8.54 27.64 19.34
CA TYR A 349 -7.83 27.80 20.61
C TYR A 349 -6.77 28.91 20.55
N ASP A 350 -6.31 29.28 19.34
CA ASP A 350 -5.36 30.36 19.14
C ASP A 350 -6.07 31.71 19.31
N GLN A 351 -5.62 32.49 20.29
CA GLN A 351 -6.13 33.84 20.54
C GLN A 351 -5.43 34.90 19.66
N GLY A 352 -4.85 34.48 18.53
CA GLY A 352 -4.12 35.34 17.59
C GLY A 352 -2.64 35.51 17.94
N GLN A 353 -2.09 34.66 18.81
CA GLN A 353 -0.69 34.69 19.23
C GLN A 353 0.16 33.63 18.52
N GLY A 354 -0.46 32.74 17.74
CA GLY A 354 0.22 31.63 17.07
C GLY A 354 0.59 30.48 18.01
N VAL A 355 -0.01 30.45 19.20
CA VAL A 355 0.19 29.45 20.24
C VAL A 355 -1.15 29.08 20.88
N VAL A 356 -1.30 27.84 21.31
CA VAL A 356 -2.50 27.34 21.99
C VAL A 356 -2.17 26.78 23.36
N ASP A 357 -3.06 26.99 24.32
CA ASP A 357 -2.98 26.39 25.65
C ASP A 357 -3.32 24.89 25.57
N ALA A 358 -2.33 24.05 25.88
CA ALA A 358 -2.47 22.61 25.79
C ALA A 358 -3.56 22.05 26.73
N SER A 359 -3.70 22.62 27.93
CA SER A 359 -4.69 22.18 28.91
C SER A 359 -6.10 22.51 28.44
N ALA A 360 -6.32 23.71 27.92
CA ALA A 360 -7.59 24.13 27.36
C ALA A 360 -8.01 23.27 26.16
N MET A 361 -7.06 22.93 25.28
CA MET A 361 -7.31 22.06 24.14
C MET A 361 -7.68 20.63 24.57
N VAL A 362 -6.95 20.05 25.52
CA VAL A 362 -7.25 18.73 26.09
C VAL A 362 -8.63 18.71 26.78
N GLN A 363 -8.94 19.75 27.56
CA GLN A 363 -10.24 19.86 28.23
C GLN A 363 -11.39 19.93 27.23
N GLY A 364 -11.21 20.65 26.12
CA GLY A 364 -12.21 20.71 25.07
C GLY A 364 -12.44 19.37 24.37
N LEU A 365 -11.45 18.48 24.28
CA LEU A 365 -11.62 17.15 23.68
C LEU A 365 -12.43 16.18 24.55
N ARG A 366 -12.53 16.43 25.86
CA ARG A 366 -13.28 15.60 26.80
C ARG A 366 -14.77 15.89 26.70
N VAL A 367 -15.57 14.82 26.66
CA VAL A 367 -17.02 14.94 26.79
C VAL A 367 -17.36 14.99 28.27
N PRO A 368 -18.07 16.02 28.75
CA PRO A 368 -18.50 16.06 30.13
C PRO A 368 -19.46 14.90 30.42
N LEU A 369 -19.34 14.31 31.61
CA LEU A 369 -20.26 13.28 32.07
C LEU A 369 -21.70 13.80 32.12
N SER A 370 -22.66 12.91 31.92
CA SER A 370 -24.07 13.22 32.21
C SER A 370 -24.24 13.49 33.71
N ARG A 371 -25.30 14.21 34.10
CA ARG A 371 -25.58 14.46 35.54
C ARG A 371 -25.71 13.17 36.36
N ALA A 372 -26.21 12.10 35.74
CA ALA A 372 -26.35 10.80 36.40
C ALA A 372 -24.98 10.14 36.60
N GLN A 373 -24.13 10.15 35.55
CA GLN A 373 -22.77 9.64 35.60
C GLN A 373 -21.91 10.40 36.61
N GLU A 374 -21.96 11.73 36.59
CA GLU A 374 -21.23 12.59 37.53
C GLU A 374 -21.65 12.29 38.97
N ARG A 375 -22.96 12.18 39.24
CA ARG A 375 -23.46 11.82 40.57
C ARG A 375 -22.99 10.43 41.02
N ALA A 376 -22.91 9.46 40.11
CA ALA A 376 -22.41 8.13 40.41
C ALA A 376 -20.92 8.15 40.79
N VAL A 377 -20.10 8.93 40.07
CA VAL A 377 -18.67 9.11 40.38
C VAL A 377 -18.48 9.86 41.70
N LEU A 378 -19.26 10.91 41.95
CA LEU A 378 -19.19 11.64 43.22
C LEU A 378 -19.60 10.77 44.42
N ALA A 379 -20.60 9.89 44.25
CA ALA A 379 -20.96 8.93 45.28
C ALA A 379 -19.81 7.96 45.60
N VAL A 380 -19.00 7.57 44.60
CA VAL A 380 -17.77 6.80 44.83
C VAL A 380 -16.78 7.63 45.64
N PHE A 381 -16.54 8.88 45.26
CA PHE A 381 -15.62 9.76 45.98
C PHE A 381 -16.02 9.93 47.45
N GLU A 382 -17.31 10.14 47.73
CA GLU A 382 -17.84 10.24 49.10
C GLU A 382 -17.63 8.97 49.92
N THR A 383 -17.63 7.78 49.30
CA THR A 383 -17.31 6.52 50.00
C THR A 383 -15.81 6.33 50.25
N LEU A 384 -14.97 7.04 49.47
CA LEU A 384 -13.53 7.02 49.65
C LEU A 384 -13.05 8.05 50.70
N GLU A 385 -13.78 9.14 50.88
CA GLU A 385 -13.50 10.12 51.92
C GLU A 385 -13.57 9.53 53.33
N ASP A 386 -12.79 10.13 54.23
CA ASP A 386 -12.83 9.78 55.63
C ASP A 386 -14.22 10.13 56.23
N PRO A 387 -14.92 9.18 56.86
CA PRO A 387 -16.28 9.39 57.37
C PRO A 387 -16.31 10.35 58.57
N THR A 388 -15.18 10.56 59.23
CA THR A 388 -15.01 11.45 60.39
C THR A 388 -14.64 12.87 59.97
N PHE A 389 -13.85 13.04 58.92
CA PHE A 389 -13.44 14.36 58.44
C PHE A 389 -13.35 14.46 56.92
N LYS A 390 -14.36 15.10 56.30
CA LYS A 390 -14.41 15.34 54.85
C LYS A 390 -13.49 16.49 54.46
N THR A 391 -12.33 16.17 53.92
CA THR A 391 -11.30 17.11 53.46
C THR A 391 -11.51 17.58 52.02
N GLY A 392 -12.35 16.90 51.23
CA GLY A 392 -12.43 17.10 49.78
C GLY A 392 -11.25 16.51 49.00
N ALA A 393 -10.38 15.74 49.66
CA ALA A 393 -9.19 15.12 49.08
C ALA A 393 -8.95 13.72 49.69
N VAL A 394 -8.67 12.74 48.84
CA VAL A 394 -8.37 11.36 49.24
C VAL A 394 -6.96 11.01 48.82
N GLU A 395 -6.18 10.44 49.73
CA GLU A 395 -4.82 9.96 49.42
C GLU A 395 -4.85 8.87 48.35
N MET A 396 -3.95 8.95 47.38
CA MET A 396 -3.85 8.02 46.24
C MET A 396 -3.74 6.56 46.70
N HIS A 397 -2.97 6.32 47.76
CA HIS A 397 -2.79 4.98 48.31
C HIS A 397 -4.12 4.36 48.78
N GLU A 398 -5.08 5.18 49.23
CA GLU A 398 -6.36 4.70 49.72
C GLU A 398 -7.33 4.42 48.56
N VAL A 399 -7.24 5.23 47.50
CA VAL A 399 -7.94 4.99 46.23
C VAL A 399 -7.51 3.65 45.65
N ILE A 400 -6.19 3.43 45.53
CA ILE A 400 -5.58 2.17 45.04
C ILE A 400 -6.01 0.98 45.90
N LYS A 401 -5.94 1.10 47.23
CA LYS A 401 -6.24 0.01 48.16
C LYS A 401 -7.70 -0.45 48.09
N ARG A 402 -8.64 0.46 47.82
CA ARG A 402 -10.07 0.15 47.77
C ARG A 402 -10.56 -0.29 46.39
N TYR A 403 -9.79 -0.04 45.34
CA TYR A 403 -10.14 -0.44 43.98
C TYR A 403 -10.09 -1.97 43.81
N GLN A 404 -11.14 -2.56 43.24
CA GLN A 404 -11.23 -4.01 42.99
C GLN A 404 -11.10 -4.31 41.50
N PRO A 405 -9.86 -4.50 40.97
CA PRO A 405 -9.65 -4.71 39.53
C PRO A 405 -10.31 -5.99 39.00
N GLY A 406 -10.36 -7.06 39.81
CA GLY A 406 -11.02 -8.33 39.44
C GLY A 406 -12.54 -8.21 39.20
N ARG A 407 -13.18 -7.13 39.68
CA ARG A 407 -14.60 -6.85 39.45
C ARG A 407 -14.85 -5.91 38.28
N HIS A 408 -13.79 -5.45 37.60
CA HIS A 408 -13.93 -4.65 36.40
C HIS A 408 -14.63 -5.47 35.30
N PRO A 409 -15.69 -4.97 34.62
CA PRO A 409 -16.47 -5.76 33.66
C PRO A 409 -15.63 -6.41 32.56
N ARG A 410 -14.61 -5.69 32.07
CA ARG A 410 -13.67 -6.20 31.06
C ARG A 410 -12.69 -7.25 31.58
N VAL A 411 -12.44 -7.28 32.89
CA VAL A 411 -11.66 -8.35 33.52
C VAL A 411 -12.52 -9.60 33.69
N VAL A 412 -13.77 -9.41 34.10
CA VAL A 412 -14.77 -10.47 34.19
C VAL A 412 -15.05 -11.11 32.82
N SER A 413 -15.08 -10.34 31.74
CA SER A 413 -15.24 -10.86 30.38
C SER A 413 -13.98 -11.52 29.79
N GLY A 414 -12.81 -11.30 30.41
CA GLY A 414 -11.52 -11.77 29.91
C GLY A 414 -10.89 -10.89 28.83
N ASP A 415 -11.46 -9.72 28.53
CA ASP A 415 -10.91 -8.76 27.55
C ASP A 415 -9.75 -7.93 28.11
N MET A 416 -9.50 -8.00 29.42
CA MET A 416 -8.48 -7.25 30.15
C MET A 416 -8.00 -8.07 31.35
N SER A 417 -6.74 -7.92 31.73
CA SER A 417 -6.20 -8.51 32.96
C SER A 417 -6.39 -7.60 34.19
N GLU A 418 -6.35 -8.15 35.40
CA GLU A 418 -6.42 -7.35 36.63
C GLU A 418 -5.29 -6.30 36.72
N SER A 419 -4.08 -6.66 36.27
CA SER A 419 -2.93 -5.76 36.22
C SER A 419 -3.12 -4.62 35.21
N GLU A 420 -3.76 -4.87 34.06
CA GLU A 420 -4.10 -3.81 33.10
C GLU A 420 -5.18 -2.87 33.65
N ALA A 421 -6.20 -3.41 34.34
CA ALA A 421 -7.24 -2.59 34.97
C ALA A 421 -6.68 -1.71 36.10
N MET A 422 -5.72 -2.23 36.86
CA MET A 422 -5.00 -1.48 37.89
C MET A 422 -4.17 -0.35 37.28
N ARG A 423 -3.40 -0.68 36.24
CA ARG A 423 -2.57 0.29 35.53
C ARG A 423 -3.40 1.39 34.88
N GLU A 424 -4.59 1.09 34.37
CA GLU A 424 -5.49 2.10 33.81
C GLU A 424 -5.90 3.15 34.84
N LEU A 425 -6.16 2.74 36.10
CA LEU A 425 -6.45 3.64 37.21
C LEU A 425 -5.22 4.47 37.60
N GLU A 426 -4.07 3.83 37.77
CA GLU A 426 -2.81 4.50 38.15
C GLU A 426 -2.38 5.53 37.10
N ASP A 427 -2.31 5.13 35.82
CA ASP A 427 -2.01 6.03 34.70
C ASP A 427 -3.09 7.12 34.54
N GLY A 428 -4.32 6.83 34.99
CA GLY A 428 -5.45 7.74 34.94
C GLY A 428 -5.39 8.87 35.96
N LEU A 429 -4.74 8.62 37.09
CA LEU A 429 -4.55 9.55 38.19
C LEU A 429 -3.07 9.99 38.32
N GLU A 430 -2.27 9.71 37.29
CA GLU A 430 -0.85 10.08 37.18
C GLU A 430 -0.70 11.62 37.15
N GLY A 431 0.34 12.13 37.82
CA GLY A 431 0.66 13.57 37.84
C GLY A 431 -0.01 14.37 38.96
N LEU A 432 -0.75 13.72 39.85
CA LEU A 432 -1.28 14.33 41.08
C LEU A 432 -0.23 14.28 42.21
N GLU A 433 -0.24 15.28 43.10
CA GLU A 433 0.68 15.38 44.27
C GLU A 433 0.28 14.41 45.40
N GLY A 434 0.03 13.15 45.07
CA GLY A 434 -0.33 12.10 46.02
C GLY A 434 -1.78 12.14 46.54
N THR A 435 -2.53 13.22 46.29
CA THR A 435 -3.94 13.35 46.67
C THR A 435 -4.85 13.46 45.45
N VAL A 436 -6.03 12.87 45.55
CA VAL A 436 -7.06 12.83 44.50
C VAL A 436 -8.26 13.66 44.97
N MET A 437 -8.63 14.68 44.20
CA MET A 437 -9.86 15.44 44.43
C MET A 437 -11.01 14.87 43.61
N ALA A 438 -12.25 15.25 43.96
CA ALA A 438 -13.45 14.83 43.24
C ALA A 438 -13.38 15.14 41.73
N LYS A 439 -12.83 16.31 41.36
CA LYS A 439 -12.66 16.72 39.95
C LYS A 439 -11.71 15.81 39.17
N ASP A 440 -10.71 15.23 39.83
CA ASP A 440 -9.70 14.39 39.20
C ASP A 440 -10.30 13.01 38.89
N LEU A 441 -11.07 12.46 39.84
CA LEU A 441 -11.82 11.22 39.65
C LEU A 441 -12.90 11.36 38.57
N VAL A 442 -13.59 12.50 38.52
CA VAL A 442 -14.54 12.83 37.43
C VAL A 442 -13.81 12.88 36.09
N GLY A 443 -12.66 13.57 36.02
CA GLY A 443 -11.85 13.65 34.80
C GLY A 443 -11.38 12.28 34.31
N PHE A 444 -10.95 11.40 35.23
CA PHE A 444 -10.61 10.02 34.92
C PHE A 444 -11.78 9.27 34.28
N TYR A 445 -12.97 9.34 34.89
CA TYR A 445 -14.15 8.63 34.37
C TYR A 445 -14.74 9.27 33.10
N CYS A 446 -14.52 10.56 32.83
CA CYS A 446 -14.81 11.15 31.51
C CYS A 446 -14.07 10.38 30.40
N ASP A 447 -12.78 10.12 30.60
CA ASP A 447 -11.95 9.41 29.62
C ASP A 447 -12.39 7.94 29.50
N VAL A 448 -12.76 7.29 30.62
CA VAL A 448 -13.26 5.90 30.64
C VAL A 448 -14.59 5.77 29.89
N VAL A 449 -15.55 6.65 30.15
CA VAL A 449 -16.85 6.67 29.48
C VAL A 449 -16.66 6.90 27.98
N ALA A 450 -15.81 7.84 27.58
CA ALA A 450 -15.54 8.12 26.17
C ALA A 450 -14.80 6.96 25.47
N GLY A 451 -13.84 6.34 26.15
CA GLY A 451 -13.06 5.21 25.63
C GLY A 451 -13.90 3.94 25.43
N TYR A 452 -14.81 3.64 26.36
CA TYR A 452 -15.65 2.44 26.33
C TYR A 452 -17.06 2.67 25.79
N LYS A 453 -17.42 3.93 25.52
CA LYS A 453 -18.76 4.33 25.06
C LYS A 453 -19.86 3.85 26.02
N LEU A 454 -19.64 4.03 27.32
CA LEU A 454 -20.56 3.55 28.35
C LEU A 454 -21.82 4.41 28.43
N THR A 455 -22.95 3.76 28.64
CA THR A 455 -24.20 4.43 29.03
C THR A 455 -24.18 4.79 30.52
N ASP A 456 -25.15 5.62 30.95
CA ASP A 456 -25.32 6.00 32.36
C ASP A 456 -25.45 4.77 33.29
N ASP A 457 -26.25 3.78 32.87
CA ASP A 457 -26.47 2.55 33.64
C ASP A 457 -25.20 1.69 33.70
N GLN A 458 -24.51 1.54 32.55
CA GLN A 458 -23.28 0.75 32.47
C GLN A 458 -22.16 1.32 33.33
N LEU A 459 -21.96 2.65 33.34
CA LEU A 459 -20.99 3.29 34.23
C LEU A 459 -21.36 3.03 35.69
N THR A 460 -22.65 3.20 36.04
CA THR A 460 -23.11 3.05 37.41
C THR A 460 -22.91 1.62 37.92
N GLU A 461 -23.24 0.61 37.12
CA GLU A 461 -22.98 -0.80 37.44
C GLU A 461 -21.49 -1.09 37.57
N MET A 462 -20.67 -0.57 36.65
CA MET A 462 -19.22 -0.71 36.69
C MET A 462 -18.64 -0.10 37.98
N LEU A 463 -19.04 1.10 38.36
CA LEU A 463 -18.60 1.75 39.60
C LEU A 463 -19.00 0.95 40.84
N ARG A 464 -20.24 0.46 40.90
CA ARG A 464 -20.70 -0.39 42.03
C ARG A 464 -19.89 -1.67 42.15
N ALA A 465 -19.57 -2.30 41.01
CA ALA A 465 -18.80 -3.53 40.99
C ALA A 465 -17.37 -3.30 41.50
N MET A 466 -16.68 -2.28 40.99
CA MET A 466 -15.28 -2.00 41.30
C MET A 466 -15.05 -1.40 42.69
N TRP A 467 -16.01 -0.61 43.18
CA TRP A 467 -15.88 0.11 44.46
C TRP A 467 -16.74 -0.47 45.58
N GLY A 468 -17.49 -1.54 45.32
CA GLY A 468 -18.29 -2.23 46.34
C GLY A 468 -19.47 -1.40 46.88
N ILE A 469 -19.95 -0.41 46.12
CA ILE A 469 -21.04 0.47 46.54
C ILE A 469 -22.35 -0.33 46.50
N SER A 470 -22.83 -0.72 47.68
CA SER A 470 -24.10 -1.43 47.82
C SER A 470 -25.24 -0.46 47.51
N GLY A 471 -26.00 -0.72 46.45
CA GLY A 471 -27.20 0.05 46.15
C GLY A 471 -28.17 -0.06 47.33
N ARG A 472 -28.62 1.08 47.88
CA ARG A 472 -29.88 1.09 48.64
C ARG A 472 -30.95 0.55 47.69
N ARG A 473 -31.52 -0.60 48.06
CA ARG A 473 -32.71 -1.17 47.43
C ARG A 473 -33.87 -0.17 47.45
#